data_AF-A0A4Q5SCU7-F1
#
_entry.id   AF-A0A4Q5SCU7-F1
#
_cell.length_a   1.000
_cell.length_b   1.000
_cell.length_c   1.000
_cell.angle_alpha   90.00
_cell.angle_beta   90.00
_cell.angle_gamma   90.00
#
_symmetry.space_group_name_H-M   'P 1'
#
loop_
_entity.id
_entity.type
_entity.pdbx_description
1 polymer ?
#
loop_
_entity_poly.entity_id
_entity_poly.type
_entity_poly.pdbx_seq_one_letter_code
_entity_poly.pdbx_strand_id
1 'polypeptide(L)'
;LNAQGQAVVDVPLSDALTAFKLVAVAVGSDGQTFGTGETAVRTAQDLSIFAGIPPLVRDGDFFSAGFTLRNGSDKPMKVTAKVELSPKVAQGRDLTVEIPAGGAVPIAWNLTAPKGFEKLQWKVTARDAGGKAVDAVTVVQDIAPAVPIETWAATLARVGEGGPIAIAPPAGALPGVGSVTVRLTETLVPPLQGVRDYMAAYPYGCFEQRTSQAVVLGDVGAWNRLAGEMPVYLDRDGLLRYFPSESLRGSEALTSYILSITAEAGLPIPDASRSRMIEALKAVLDGRLRHDDYGDVRLQKVAAFAALARQGAASAAMLGQLGITPQDMPTSTLADYIAALGRVPGLANGAQLRAAAEGVLKTRLVY
;
A
#
# COMPACT_ATOMS: atom_id res chain seq x y z
N LEU A 1 2.41 32.23 -33.81
CA LEU A 1 2.29 33.70 -33.73
C LEU A 1 1.64 34.20 -35.02
N ASN A 2 0.87 35.29 -34.99
CA ASN A 2 0.33 35.95 -36.18
C ASN A 2 1.44 36.68 -36.96
N ALA A 3 1.09 37.34 -38.07
CA ALA A 3 2.04 38.06 -38.92
C ALA A 3 2.80 39.20 -38.18
N GLN A 4 2.33 39.61 -37.01
CA GLN A 4 2.93 40.63 -36.14
C GLN A 4 3.68 40.02 -34.94
N GLY A 5 3.84 38.70 -34.87
CA GLY A 5 4.55 38.04 -33.78
C GLY A 5 3.73 37.87 -32.49
N GLN A 6 2.39 37.92 -32.55
CA GLN A 6 1.51 37.84 -31.38
C GLN A 6 0.73 36.52 -31.33
N ALA A 7 0.39 36.04 -30.14
CA ALA A 7 -0.56 34.95 -29.94
C ALA A 7 -1.39 35.22 -28.68
N VAL A 8 -2.63 34.72 -28.68
CA VAL A 8 -3.53 34.75 -27.54
C VAL A 8 -3.80 33.30 -27.16
N VAL A 9 -3.69 32.99 -25.87
CA VAL A 9 -3.93 31.65 -25.32
C VAL A 9 -4.83 31.80 -24.10
N ASP A 10 -5.96 31.10 -24.12
CA ASP A 10 -6.84 31.01 -22.97
C ASP A 10 -6.30 29.95 -22.01
N VAL A 11 -6.06 30.36 -20.77
CA VAL A 11 -5.57 29.47 -19.70
C VAL A 11 -6.65 29.38 -18.62
N PRO A 12 -7.38 28.26 -18.50
CA PRO A 12 -8.33 28.08 -17.41
C PRO A 12 -7.57 28.00 -16.08
N LEU A 13 -7.92 28.86 -15.12
CA LEU A 13 -7.34 28.83 -13.77
C LEU A 13 -8.11 27.83 -12.89
N SER A 14 -7.39 27.17 -11.99
CA SER A 14 -8.02 26.37 -10.94
C SER A 14 -8.65 27.28 -9.88
N ASP A 15 -9.52 26.72 -9.03
CA ASP A 15 -10.18 27.45 -7.93
C ASP A 15 -9.25 27.75 -6.75
N ALA A 16 -7.93 27.72 -6.97
CA ALA A 16 -6.95 27.97 -5.93
C ALA A 16 -6.78 29.48 -5.74
N LEU A 17 -7.02 29.98 -4.51
CA LEU A 17 -6.80 31.39 -4.14
C LEU A 17 -5.30 31.68 -3.93
N THR A 18 -4.55 31.75 -5.04
CA THR A 18 -3.09 31.90 -5.03
C THR A 18 -2.58 32.92 -6.06
N ALA A 19 -1.26 33.11 -6.11
CA ALA A 19 -0.60 33.76 -7.22
C ALA A 19 -0.15 32.70 -8.23
N PHE A 20 -0.68 32.77 -9.45
CA PHE A 20 -0.24 31.95 -10.57
C PHE A 20 0.87 32.67 -11.32
N LYS A 21 2.01 31.99 -11.51
CA LYS A 21 3.08 32.46 -12.37
C LYS A 21 2.91 31.85 -13.75
N LEU A 22 2.65 32.70 -14.75
CA LEU A 22 2.54 32.30 -16.15
C LEU A 22 3.90 32.48 -16.79
N VAL A 23 4.47 31.41 -17.35
CA VAL A 23 5.77 31.42 -18.02
C VAL A 23 5.57 31.00 -19.48
N ALA A 24 6.02 31.83 -20.41
CA ALA A 24 6.04 31.54 -21.82
C ALA A 24 7.50 31.36 -22.27
N VAL A 25 7.79 30.20 -22.87
CA VAL A 25 9.09 29.91 -23.47
C VAL A 25 8.89 29.81 -24.99
N ALA A 26 9.66 30.59 -25.74
CA ALA A 26 9.64 30.63 -27.19
C ALA A 26 10.96 30.10 -27.75
N VAL A 27 10.87 29.31 -28.81
CA VAL A 27 12.01 28.83 -29.59
C VAL A 27 11.84 29.36 -31.01
N GLY A 28 12.89 30.02 -31.52
CA GLY A 28 12.95 30.53 -32.88
C GLY A 28 12.94 29.40 -33.91
N SER A 29 12.51 29.72 -35.13
CA SER A 29 12.46 28.75 -36.22
C SER A 29 13.84 28.22 -36.64
N ASP A 30 14.92 28.91 -36.25
CA ASP A 30 16.31 28.48 -36.41
C ASP A 30 16.74 27.42 -35.40
N GLY A 31 15.92 27.15 -34.37
CA GLY A 31 16.24 26.24 -33.26
C GLY A 31 17.36 26.73 -32.34
N GLN A 32 17.82 27.97 -32.51
CA GLN A 32 18.96 28.54 -31.78
C GLN A 32 18.61 29.83 -31.04
N THR A 33 17.54 30.51 -31.44
CA THR A 33 17.02 31.67 -30.73
C THR A 33 16.03 31.22 -29.66
N PHE A 34 16.20 31.69 -28.43
CA PHE A 34 15.32 31.38 -27.30
C PHE A 34 14.86 32.65 -26.61
N GLY A 35 13.63 32.64 -26.09
CA GLY A 35 13.09 33.72 -25.29
C GLY A 35 12.22 33.18 -24.16
N THR A 36 12.29 33.82 -22.99
CA THR A 36 11.41 33.53 -21.86
C THR A 36 10.74 34.81 -21.40
N GLY A 37 9.43 34.76 -21.20
CA GLY A 37 8.66 35.82 -20.57
C GLY A 37 7.87 35.24 -19.41
N GLU A 38 7.70 36.04 -18.36
CA GLU A 38 6.88 35.64 -17.22
C GLU A 38 6.02 36.79 -16.73
N THR A 39 4.86 36.44 -16.17
CA THR A 39 3.98 37.36 -15.45
C THR A 39 3.27 36.62 -14.32
N ALA A 40 2.66 37.35 -13.40
CA ALA A 40 1.91 36.78 -12.30
C ALA A 40 0.48 37.33 -12.27
N VAL A 41 -0.49 36.43 -12.06
CA VAL A 41 -1.89 36.75 -11.84
C VAL A 41 -2.28 36.28 -10.45
N ARG A 42 -2.97 37.13 -9.67
CA ARG A 42 -3.47 36.77 -8.35
C ARG A 42 -4.98 36.57 -8.42
N THR A 43 -5.44 35.43 -7.95
CA THR A 43 -6.86 35.15 -7.77
C THR A 43 -7.21 35.38 -6.30
N ALA A 44 -8.21 36.21 -6.04
CA ALA A 44 -8.73 36.47 -4.71
C ALA A 44 -10.26 36.36 -4.73
N GLN A 45 -10.82 35.88 -3.63
CA GLN A 45 -12.25 35.91 -3.37
C GLN A 45 -12.48 36.71 -2.09
N ASP A 46 -13.56 37.50 -2.10
CA ASP A 46 -13.94 38.32 -0.96
C ASP A 46 -14.43 37.48 0.22
N LEU A 47 -15.04 36.32 -0.04
CA LEU A 47 -15.46 35.34 0.95
C LEU A 47 -14.83 34.00 0.61
N SER A 48 -14.26 33.31 1.59
CA SER A 48 -13.67 31.97 1.42
C SER A 48 -13.95 31.07 2.61
N ILE A 49 -14.10 29.76 2.36
CA ILE A 49 -14.36 28.72 3.34
C ILE A 49 -13.14 27.79 3.41
N PHE A 50 -12.59 27.61 4.60
CA PHE A 50 -11.53 26.64 4.86
C PHE A 50 -12.08 25.51 5.73
N ALA A 51 -11.96 24.27 5.27
CA ALA A 51 -12.35 23.12 6.06
C ALA A 51 -11.31 22.83 7.15
N GLY A 52 -11.78 22.74 8.39
CA GLY A 52 -11.00 22.34 9.57
C GLY A 52 -11.56 21.09 10.23
N ILE A 53 -12.30 20.26 9.47
CA ILE A 53 -12.90 19.04 9.99
C ILE A 53 -11.83 17.95 10.18
N PRO A 54 -11.97 17.05 11.19
CA PRO A 54 -11.10 15.89 11.30
C PRO A 54 -11.23 15.02 10.04
N PRO A 55 -10.13 14.61 9.38
CA PRO A 55 -10.20 13.80 8.17
C PRO A 55 -10.77 12.40 8.43
N LEU A 56 -10.60 11.88 9.65
CA LEU A 56 -11.10 10.59 10.11
C LEU A 56 -11.83 10.75 11.44
N VAL A 57 -12.98 10.12 11.57
CA VAL A 57 -13.70 9.91 12.83
C VAL A 57 -14.07 8.45 13.00
N ARG A 58 -14.30 7.98 14.24
CA ARG A 58 -14.88 6.66 14.49
C ARG A 58 -16.39 6.75 14.64
N ASP A 59 -17.10 5.70 14.25
CA ASP A 59 -18.55 5.64 14.44
C ASP A 59 -18.93 5.80 15.93
N GLY A 60 -19.92 6.66 16.19
CA GLY A 60 -20.29 7.04 17.55
C GLY A 60 -19.45 8.16 18.18
N ASP A 61 -18.34 8.61 17.57
CA ASP A 61 -17.62 9.80 18.04
C ASP A 61 -18.54 11.03 17.98
N PHE A 62 -18.61 11.81 19.05
CA PHE A 62 -19.22 13.13 19.03
C PHE A 62 -18.14 14.17 18.74
N PHE A 63 -18.26 14.88 17.63
CA PHE A 63 -17.25 15.82 17.18
C PHE A 63 -17.85 17.14 16.66
N SER A 64 -16.99 18.14 16.56
CA SER A 64 -17.29 19.46 16.00
C SER A 64 -16.70 19.53 14.58
N ALA A 65 -17.56 19.53 13.56
CA ALA A 65 -17.16 19.73 12.17
C ALA A 65 -16.88 21.23 11.93
N GLY A 66 -15.63 21.63 12.19
CA GLY A 66 -15.18 23.01 12.09
C GLY A 66 -14.89 23.47 10.66
N PHE A 67 -15.31 24.69 10.35
CA PHE A 67 -14.95 25.43 9.14
C PHE A 67 -14.58 26.86 9.53
N THR A 68 -13.72 27.50 8.75
CA THR A 68 -13.36 28.91 8.94
C THR A 68 -13.86 29.71 7.75
N LEU A 69 -14.69 30.72 8.03
CA LEU A 69 -15.10 31.71 7.03
C LEU A 69 -14.13 32.88 7.09
N ARG A 70 -13.55 33.25 5.95
CA ARG A 70 -12.63 34.38 5.82
C ARG A 70 -13.23 35.45 4.92
N ASN A 71 -13.12 36.70 5.36
CA ASN A 71 -13.45 37.88 4.59
C ASN A 71 -12.15 38.51 4.08
N GLY A 72 -11.91 38.46 2.77
CA GLY A 72 -10.76 39.05 2.10
C GLY A 72 -10.94 40.53 1.72
N SER A 73 -12.14 41.09 1.90
CA SER A 73 -12.46 42.47 1.52
C SER A 73 -12.08 43.50 2.58
N ASP A 74 -12.25 44.78 2.23
CA ASP A 74 -12.02 45.96 3.07
C ASP A 74 -13.22 46.35 3.97
N LYS A 75 -14.33 45.59 3.92
CA LYS A 75 -15.56 45.89 4.66
C LYS A 75 -16.02 44.69 5.48
N PRO A 76 -16.66 44.90 6.66
CA PRO A 76 -17.26 43.81 7.40
C PRO A 76 -18.38 43.13 6.59
N MET A 77 -18.52 41.82 6.74
CA MET A 77 -19.52 41.01 6.05
C MET A 77 -20.39 40.25 7.04
N LYS A 78 -21.71 40.22 6.78
CA LYS A 78 -22.63 39.30 7.46
C LYS A 78 -22.86 38.10 6.56
N VAL A 79 -22.39 36.92 6.99
CA VAL A 79 -22.37 35.72 6.16
C VAL A 79 -23.27 34.66 6.78
N THR A 80 -24.09 34.04 5.94
CA THR A 80 -24.88 32.84 6.28
C THR A 80 -24.25 31.62 5.63
N ALA A 81 -23.85 30.64 6.45
CA ALA A 81 -23.34 29.34 6.01
C ALA A 81 -24.39 28.24 6.21
N LYS A 82 -24.48 27.35 5.23
CA LYS A 82 -25.35 26.17 5.22
C LYS A 82 -24.53 24.91 4.96
N VAL A 83 -25.00 23.77 5.44
CA VAL A 83 -24.35 22.47 5.26
C VAL A 83 -25.32 21.44 4.72
N GLU A 84 -24.85 20.65 3.76
CA GLU A 84 -25.51 19.47 3.21
C GLU A 84 -24.59 18.25 3.41
N LEU A 85 -25.17 17.15 3.88
CA LEU A 85 -24.47 15.88 4.07
C LEU A 85 -24.88 14.89 2.98
N SER A 86 -23.90 14.14 2.46
CA SER A 86 -24.12 12.98 1.60
C SER A 86 -23.30 11.79 2.12
N PRO A 87 -23.94 10.70 2.59
CA PRO A 87 -25.38 10.47 2.67
C PRO A 87 -26.09 11.43 3.64
N LYS A 88 -27.41 11.62 3.45
CA LYS A 88 -28.23 12.52 4.27
C LYS A 88 -28.53 11.88 5.63
N VAL A 89 -27.57 11.96 6.55
CA VAL A 89 -27.65 11.37 7.89
C VAL A 89 -28.15 12.35 8.97
N ALA A 90 -28.05 13.66 8.70
CA ALA A 90 -28.52 14.72 9.58
C ALA A 90 -28.86 15.98 8.78
N GLN A 91 -29.52 16.94 9.43
CA GLN A 91 -29.78 18.27 8.89
C GLN A 91 -29.10 19.32 9.78
N GLY A 92 -28.18 20.09 9.21
CA GLY A 92 -27.55 21.20 9.91
C GLY A 92 -28.42 22.46 9.88
N ARG A 93 -28.38 23.23 10.97
CA ARG A 93 -28.98 24.58 11.01
C ARG A 93 -28.09 25.56 10.24
N ASP A 94 -28.70 26.60 9.68
CA ASP A 94 -27.95 27.73 9.11
C ASP A 94 -27.19 28.47 10.21
N LEU A 95 -25.93 28.84 9.94
CA LEU A 95 -25.08 29.60 10.86
C LEU A 95 -24.83 30.98 10.26
N THR A 96 -25.20 32.04 10.99
CA THR A 96 -24.96 33.42 10.56
C THR A 96 -23.92 34.06 11.47
N VAL A 97 -22.87 34.65 10.88
CA VAL A 97 -21.80 35.33 11.62
C VAL A 97 -21.46 36.67 10.97
N GLU A 98 -20.92 37.58 11.77
CA GLU A 98 -20.29 38.81 11.28
C GLU A 98 -18.78 38.61 11.24
N ILE A 99 -18.17 38.86 10.08
CA ILE A 99 -16.74 38.71 9.84
C ILE A 99 -16.15 40.10 9.59
N PRO A 100 -15.22 40.58 10.43
CA PRO A 100 -14.54 41.85 10.20
C PRO A 100 -13.83 41.91 8.84
N ALA A 101 -13.58 43.11 8.33
CA ALA A 101 -12.76 43.33 7.13
C ALA A 101 -11.38 42.66 7.29
N GLY A 102 -10.94 41.91 6.28
CA GLY A 102 -9.70 41.11 6.35
C GLY A 102 -9.68 39.99 7.40
N GLY A 103 -10.79 39.78 8.12
CA GLY A 103 -10.88 38.88 9.28
C GLY A 103 -11.34 37.46 8.93
N ALA A 104 -11.35 36.59 9.94
CA ALA A 104 -11.86 35.23 9.83
C ALA A 104 -12.61 34.82 11.11
N VAL A 105 -13.65 34.01 10.95
CA VAL A 105 -14.48 33.51 12.06
C VAL A 105 -14.66 31.99 11.90
N PRO A 106 -14.36 31.19 12.94
CA PRO A 106 -14.67 29.76 12.94
C PRO A 106 -16.18 29.53 13.16
N ILE A 107 -16.72 28.58 12.43
CA ILE A 107 -18.09 28.05 12.58
C ILE A 107 -18.00 26.52 12.71
N ALA A 108 -19.01 25.90 13.30
CA ALA A 108 -19.04 24.45 13.38
C ALA A 108 -20.45 23.88 13.47
N TRP A 109 -20.61 22.67 12.93
CA TRP A 109 -21.76 21.80 13.19
C TRP A 109 -21.31 20.61 14.02
N ASN A 110 -22.02 20.34 15.12
CA ASN A 110 -21.75 19.17 15.94
C ASN A 110 -22.51 17.97 15.40
N LEU A 111 -21.85 16.82 15.30
CA LEU A 111 -22.44 15.58 14.80
C LEU A 111 -21.88 14.40 15.61
N THR A 112 -22.73 13.40 15.86
CA THR A 112 -22.27 12.05 16.23
C THR A 112 -22.05 11.26 14.95
N ALA A 113 -20.84 10.77 14.72
CA ALA A 113 -20.48 10.03 13.52
C ALA A 113 -21.44 8.84 13.31
N PRO A 114 -22.12 8.75 12.16
CA PRO A 114 -23.12 7.71 11.92
C PRO A 114 -22.45 6.34 11.75
N LYS A 115 -23.16 5.28 12.16
CA LYS A 115 -22.73 3.89 11.94
C LYS A 115 -23.07 3.43 10.52
N GLY A 116 -22.30 2.48 9.99
CA GLY A 116 -22.60 1.80 8.73
C GLY A 116 -22.23 2.58 7.46
N PHE A 117 -21.45 3.65 7.59
CA PHE A 117 -20.90 4.40 6.46
C PHE A 117 -19.38 4.47 6.59
N GLU A 118 -18.68 4.35 5.46
CA GLU A 118 -17.21 4.52 5.40
C GLU A 118 -16.81 5.96 5.12
N LYS A 119 -17.71 6.74 4.50
CA LYS A 119 -17.46 8.11 4.05
C LYS A 119 -18.68 8.99 4.28
N LEU A 120 -18.42 10.22 4.69
CA LEU A 120 -19.40 11.28 4.81
C LEU A 120 -18.91 12.52 4.07
N GLN A 121 -19.65 12.93 3.05
CA GLN A 121 -19.36 14.14 2.30
C GLN A 121 -20.08 15.33 2.95
N TRP A 122 -19.31 16.37 3.22
CA TRP A 122 -19.75 17.67 3.72
C TRP A 122 -19.69 18.69 2.59
N LYS A 123 -20.85 19.23 2.20
CA LYS A 123 -20.92 20.37 1.29
C LYS A 123 -21.34 21.59 2.08
N VAL A 124 -20.45 22.56 2.21
CA VAL A 124 -20.71 23.82 2.92
C VAL A 124 -20.78 24.95 1.91
N THR A 125 -21.84 25.73 1.97
CA THR A 125 -22.03 26.93 1.14
C THR A 125 -22.15 28.14 2.05
N ALA A 126 -21.42 29.21 1.76
CA ALA A 126 -21.48 30.46 2.49
C ALA A 126 -21.88 31.60 1.55
N ARG A 127 -22.74 32.49 2.02
CA ARG A 127 -23.23 33.63 1.24
C ARG A 127 -23.33 34.87 2.13
N ASP A 128 -22.78 35.99 1.66
CA ASP A 128 -22.98 37.32 2.22
C ASP A 128 -24.47 37.74 2.14
N ALA A 129 -24.95 38.52 3.10
CA ALA A 129 -26.31 39.07 3.13
C ALA A 129 -26.67 39.89 1.87
N GLY A 130 -25.71 40.54 1.22
CA GLY A 130 -25.88 41.22 -0.06
C GLY A 130 -25.94 40.29 -1.28
N GLY A 131 -25.64 39.00 -1.09
CA GLY A 131 -25.69 37.96 -2.12
C GLY A 131 -24.59 38.02 -3.17
N LYS A 132 -23.62 38.94 -3.04
CA LYS A 132 -22.57 39.17 -4.04
C LYS A 132 -21.35 38.28 -3.83
N ALA A 133 -20.98 38.04 -2.57
CA ALA A 133 -19.90 37.12 -2.22
C ALA A 133 -20.49 35.76 -1.82
N VAL A 134 -20.07 34.72 -2.52
CA VAL A 134 -20.50 33.33 -2.30
C VAL A 134 -19.29 32.43 -2.45
N ASP A 135 -19.20 31.43 -1.58
CA ASP A 135 -18.23 30.34 -1.72
C ASP A 135 -18.88 29.00 -1.36
N ALA A 136 -18.33 27.91 -1.86
CA ALA A 136 -18.76 26.56 -1.55
C ALA A 136 -17.59 25.58 -1.55
N VAL A 137 -17.49 24.75 -0.50
CA VAL A 137 -16.49 23.69 -0.40
C VAL A 137 -17.16 22.34 -0.20
N THR A 138 -16.60 21.30 -0.84
CA THR A 138 -16.99 19.91 -0.62
C THR A 138 -15.80 19.13 -0.07
N VAL A 139 -15.98 18.48 1.07
CA VAL A 139 -14.94 17.67 1.72
C VAL A 139 -15.49 16.30 2.05
N VAL A 140 -14.68 15.27 1.83
CA VAL A 140 -14.99 13.90 2.21
C VAL A 140 -14.25 13.58 3.50
N GLN A 141 -15.00 13.15 4.51
CA GLN A 141 -14.50 12.66 5.79
C GLN A 141 -14.63 11.14 5.82
N ASP A 142 -13.57 10.45 6.23
CA ASP A 142 -13.60 9.01 6.44
C ASP A 142 -14.22 8.69 7.80
N ILE A 143 -15.02 7.63 7.84
CA ILE A 143 -15.62 7.08 9.05
C ILE A 143 -15.12 5.64 9.20
N ALA A 144 -14.40 5.37 10.28
CA ALA A 144 -13.97 4.03 10.65
C ALA A 144 -14.88 3.43 11.73
N PRO A 145 -15.06 2.11 11.79
CA PRO A 145 -15.70 1.48 12.94
C PRO A 145 -14.83 1.69 14.20
N ALA A 146 -15.46 2.02 15.32
CA ALA A 146 -14.78 2.11 16.61
C ALA A 146 -14.26 0.73 17.06
N VAL A 147 -15.02 -0.32 16.76
CA VAL A 147 -14.63 -1.73 16.93
C VAL A 147 -14.74 -2.41 15.57
N PRO A 148 -13.62 -2.71 14.88
CA PRO A 148 -13.64 -3.35 13.58
C PRO A 148 -14.18 -4.79 13.69
N ILE A 149 -14.84 -5.25 12.61
CA ILE A 149 -15.22 -6.66 12.49
C ILE A 149 -14.01 -7.43 11.97
N GLU A 150 -13.61 -8.45 12.71
CA GLU A 150 -12.48 -9.32 12.36
C GLU A 150 -12.91 -10.78 12.36
N THR A 151 -12.16 -11.62 11.64
CA THR A 151 -12.36 -13.07 11.70
C THR A 151 -11.82 -13.59 13.03
N TRP A 152 -12.72 -13.94 13.95
CA TRP A 152 -12.34 -14.47 15.26
C TRP A 152 -11.85 -15.92 15.22
N ALA A 153 -12.54 -16.77 14.47
CA ALA A 153 -12.22 -18.19 14.34
C ALA A 153 -12.62 -18.69 12.96
N ALA A 154 -11.83 -19.64 12.44
CA ALA A 154 -12.12 -20.36 11.21
C ALA A 154 -11.80 -21.84 11.41
N THR A 155 -12.70 -22.70 10.94
CA THR A 155 -12.55 -24.16 11.00
C THR A 155 -12.77 -24.75 9.62
N LEU A 156 -11.88 -25.63 9.20
CA LEU A 156 -12.05 -26.48 8.03
C LEU A 156 -12.38 -27.90 8.52
N ALA A 157 -13.53 -28.43 8.11
CA ALA A 157 -13.96 -29.76 8.50
C ALA A 157 -14.51 -30.52 7.28
N ARG A 158 -14.28 -31.84 7.25
CA ARG A 158 -14.91 -32.72 6.27
C ARG A 158 -16.38 -32.92 6.64
N VAL A 159 -17.27 -32.77 5.67
CA VAL A 159 -18.70 -33.03 5.86
C VAL A 159 -18.92 -34.50 6.21
N GLY A 160 -19.75 -34.77 7.23
CA GLY A 160 -20.10 -36.11 7.71
C GLY A 160 -19.25 -36.57 8.88
N GLU A 161 -17.93 -36.65 8.72
CA GLU A 161 -17.02 -37.23 9.72
C GLU A 161 -16.56 -36.25 10.82
N GLY A 162 -16.78 -34.94 10.66
CA GLY A 162 -16.24 -33.90 11.54
C GLY A 162 -17.00 -33.61 12.84
N GLY A 163 -18.14 -34.27 13.09
CA GLY A 163 -19.01 -33.95 14.23
C GLY A 163 -19.60 -32.53 14.19
N PRO A 164 -20.33 -32.10 15.24
CA PRO A 164 -20.88 -30.75 15.31
C PRO A 164 -19.78 -29.71 15.55
N ILE A 165 -19.86 -28.58 14.83
CA ILE A 165 -18.99 -27.42 15.05
C ILE A 165 -19.73 -26.46 15.98
N ALA A 166 -19.23 -26.28 17.20
CA ALA A 166 -19.78 -25.32 18.14
C ALA A 166 -19.42 -23.89 17.71
N ILE A 167 -20.42 -23.01 17.63
CA ILE A 167 -20.24 -21.61 17.28
C ILE A 167 -20.86 -20.75 18.37
N ALA A 168 -20.06 -19.85 18.93
CA ALA A 168 -20.51 -18.86 19.92
C ALA A 168 -19.85 -17.51 19.61
N PRO A 169 -20.55 -16.38 19.82
CA PRO A 169 -19.91 -15.08 19.81
C PRO A 169 -18.76 -15.05 20.83
N PRO A 170 -17.62 -14.42 20.52
CA PRO A 170 -16.54 -14.28 21.48
C PRO A 170 -16.98 -13.45 22.69
N ALA A 171 -16.34 -13.69 23.84
CA ALA A 171 -16.58 -12.89 25.04
C ALA A 171 -16.30 -11.41 24.74
N GLY A 172 -17.26 -10.53 25.07
CA GLY A 172 -17.16 -9.09 24.79
C GLY A 172 -17.61 -8.67 23.39
N ALA A 173 -18.13 -9.58 22.56
CA ALA A 173 -18.72 -9.23 21.27
C ALA A 173 -19.87 -8.23 21.43
N LEU A 174 -19.87 -7.18 20.62
CA LEU A 174 -20.95 -6.20 20.59
C LEU A 174 -22.22 -6.82 19.97
N PRO A 175 -23.42 -6.50 20.49
CA PRO A 175 -24.66 -7.05 19.96
C PRO A 175 -24.99 -6.50 18.57
N GLY A 176 -25.57 -7.34 17.71
CA GLY A 176 -26.06 -6.93 16.39
C GLY A 176 -24.98 -6.67 15.33
N VAL A 177 -23.72 -6.98 15.62
CA VAL A 177 -22.59 -6.86 14.68
C VAL A 177 -21.83 -8.18 14.55
N GLY A 178 -21.29 -8.44 13.35
CA GLY A 178 -20.61 -9.68 13.00
C GLY A 178 -21.45 -10.64 12.17
N SER A 179 -20.84 -11.73 11.72
CA SER A 179 -21.52 -12.77 10.93
C SER A 179 -20.82 -14.12 11.06
N VAL A 180 -21.54 -15.19 10.75
CA VAL A 180 -20.98 -16.53 10.56
C VAL A 180 -21.11 -16.86 9.08
N THR A 181 -19.98 -17.09 8.42
CA THR A 181 -19.96 -17.49 7.01
C THR A 181 -19.66 -18.97 6.91
N VAL A 182 -20.62 -19.75 6.40
CA VAL A 182 -20.43 -21.19 6.11
C VAL A 182 -20.26 -21.36 4.60
N ARG A 183 -19.19 -22.04 4.18
CA ARG A 183 -18.91 -22.35 2.78
C ARG A 183 -18.70 -23.85 2.62
N LEU A 184 -19.36 -24.43 1.64
CA LEU A 184 -19.15 -25.81 1.24
C LEU A 184 -18.34 -25.84 -0.06
N THR A 185 -17.32 -26.70 -0.11
CA THR A 185 -16.47 -26.90 -1.28
C THR A 185 -16.24 -28.39 -1.49
N GLU A 186 -16.20 -28.82 -2.74
CA GLU A 186 -15.89 -30.21 -3.13
C GLU A 186 -14.39 -30.53 -3.00
N THR A 187 -13.55 -29.50 -2.85
CA THR A 187 -12.08 -29.61 -2.83
C THR A 187 -11.49 -28.97 -1.58
N LEU A 188 -10.41 -29.57 -1.07
CA LEU A 188 -9.58 -29.06 0.04
C LEU A 188 -8.74 -27.83 -0.34
N VAL A 189 -8.64 -27.48 -1.62
CA VAL A 189 -8.04 -26.21 -2.04
C VAL A 189 -9.09 -25.12 -1.75
N PRO A 190 -8.95 -24.35 -0.66
CA PRO A 190 -9.94 -23.31 -0.37
C PRO A 190 -9.88 -22.26 -1.49
N PRO A 191 -11.01 -21.61 -1.83
CA PRO A 191 -10.92 -20.37 -2.57
C PRO A 191 -10.01 -19.42 -1.78
N LEU A 192 -8.91 -18.98 -2.39
CA LEU A 192 -7.94 -18.06 -1.78
C LEU A 192 -8.52 -16.65 -1.54
N GLN A 193 -9.84 -16.49 -1.64
CA GLN A 193 -10.53 -15.21 -1.48
C GLN A 193 -10.24 -14.59 -0.11
N GLY A 194 -10.31 -15.36 0.98
CA GLY A 194 -9.98 -14.83 2.31
C GLY A 194 -8.53 -14.34 2.42
N VAL A 195 -7.60 -15.02 1.74
CA VAL A 195 -6.18 -14.59 1.67
C VAL A 195 -6.04 -13.31 0.84
N ARG A 196 -6.79 -13.21 -0.28
CA ARG A 196 -6.84 -12.01 -1.11
C ARG A 196 -7.46 -10.82 -0.37
N ASP A 197 -8.56 -11.03 0.34
CA ASP A 197 -9.24 -10.00 1.13
C ASP A 197 -8.30 -9.49 2.24
N TYR A 198 -7.62 -10.40 2.94
CA TYR A 198 -6.63 -10.05 3.94
C TYR A 198 -5.46 -9.25 3.35
N MET A 199 -4.87 -9.70 2.24
CA MET A 199 -3.74 -9.01 1.61
C MET A 199 -4.14 -7.66 1.01
N ALA A 200 -5.38 -7.51 0.52
CA ALA A 200 -5.92 -6.24 0.04
C ALA A 200 -6.06 -5.21 1.17
N ALA A 201 -6.40 -5.66 2.38
CA ALA A 201 -6.52 -4.81 3.57
C ALA A 201 -5.21 -4.65 4.37
N TYR A 202 -4.14 -5.34 3.97
CA TYR A 202 -2.91 -5.40 4.75
C TYR A 202 -2.21 -4.02 4.79
N PRO A 203 -2.00 -3.43 5.98
CA PRO A 203 -1.70 -2.00 6.11
C PRO A 203 -0.22 -1.64 6.00
N TYR A 204 0.66 -2.65 5.98
CA TYR A 204 2.10 -2.45 6.05
C TYR A 204 2.73 -2.53 4.65
N GLY A 205 3.79 -1.74 4.43
CA GLY A 205 4.32 -1.45 3.10
C GLY A 205 5.82 -1.65 2.92
N CYS A 206 6.45 -2.56 3.68
CA CYS A 206 7.85 -2.92 3.42
C CYS A 206 7.97 -3.69 2.08
N PHE A 207 9.21 -3.85 1.57
CA PHE A 207 9.44 -4.49 0.27
C PHE A 207 8.88 -5.92 0.19
N GLU A 208 9.04 -6.70 1.26
CA GLU A 208 8.45 -8.05 1.39
C GLU A 208 6.94 -7.99 1.28
N GLN A 209 6.30 -7.14 2.07
CA GLN A 209 4.84 -7.03 2.17
C GLN A 209 4.23 -6.57 0.85
N ARG A 210 4.80 -5.54 0.21
CA ARG A 210 4.35 -5.07 -1.11
C ARG A 210 4.52 -6.15 -2.19
N THR A 211 5.58 -6.96 -2.12
CA THR A 211 5.77 -8.10 -3.02
C THR A 211 4.73 -9.19 -2.77
N SER A 212 4.54 -9.58 -1.50
CA SER A 212 3.50 -10.52 -1.06
C SER A 212 2.10 -10.10 -1.56
N GLN A 213 1.74 -8.83 -1.40
CA GLN A 213 0.48 -8.27 -1.89
C GLN A 213 0.35 -8.38 -3.41
N ALA A 214 1.37 -7.96 -4.16
CA ALA A 214 1.35 -8.03 -5.62
C ALA A 214 1.17 -9.48 -6.12
N VAL A 215 1.84 -10.45 -5.50
CA VAL A 215 1.72 -11.88 -5.84
C VAL A 215 0.32 -12.41 -5.50
N VAL A 216 -0.17 -12.19 -4.28
CA VAL A 216 -1.48 -12.71 -3.86
C VAL A 216 -2.63 -12.10 -4.65
N LEU A 217 -2.57 -10.79 -4.92
CA LEU A 217 -3.61 -10.07 -5.66
C LEU A 217 -3.49 -10.27 -7.17
N GLY A 218 -2.32 -10.69 -7.67
CA GLY A 218 -2.02 -10.73 -9.10
C GLY A 218 -1.85 -9.34 -9.71
N ASP A 219 -1.44 -8.35 -8.90
CA ASP A 219 -1.26 -6.96 -9.33
C ASP A 219 0.12 -6.75 -9.95
N VAL A 220 0.22 -7.06 -11.25
CA VAL A 220 1.43 -6.85 -12.05
C VAL A 220 1.82 -5.37 -12.11
N GLY A 221 0.84 -4.45 -12.04
CA GLY A 221 1.11 -3.01 -12.02
C GLY A 221 1.83 -2.58 -10.75
N ALA A 222 1.38 -3.08 -9.58
CA ALA A 222 2.05 -2.85 -8.30
C ALA A 222 3.46 -3.46 -8.29
N TRP A 223 3.62 -4.68 -8.82
CA TRP A 223 4.94 -5.29 -8.98
C TRP A 223 5.88 -4.43 -9.84
N ASN A 224 5.45 -4.01 -11.04
CA ASN A 224 6.30 -3.26 -11.96
C ASN A 224 6.79 -1.93 -11.34
N ARG A 225 5.94 -1.25 -10.57
CA ARG A 225 6.34 -0.04 -9.81
C ARG A 225 7.40 -0.38 -8.75
N LEU A 226 7.13 -1.39 -7.92
CA LEU A 226 8.06 -1.81 -6.86
C LEU A 226 9.41 -2.30 -7.42
N ALA A 227 9.38 -3.05 -8.53
CA ALA A 227 10.57 -3.54 -9.20
C ALA A 227 11.41 -2.39 -9.79
N GLY A 228 10.77 -1.34 -10.31
CA GLY A 228 11.43 -0.11 -10.76
C GLY A 228 12.11 0.67 -9.61
N GLU A 229 11.56 0.59 -8.40
CA GLU A 229 12.14 1.17 -7.18
C GLU A 229 13.27 0.31 -6.58
N MET A 230 13.40 -0.96 -6.99
CA MET A 230 14.35 -1.92 -6.38
C MET A 230 15.80 -1.42 -6.24
N PRO A 231 16.39 -0.63 -7.17
CA PRO A 231 17.74 -0.11 -7.00
C PRO A 231 17.96 0.66 -5.69
N VAL A 232 16.96 1.40 -5.19
CA VAL A 232 17.09 2.16 -3.93
C VAL A 232 16.96 1.27 -2.69
N TYR A 233 16.44 0.06 -2.84
CA TYR A 233 16.33 -0.93 -1.76
C TYR A 233 17.58 -1.79 -1.60
N LEU A 234 18.48 -1.81 -2.59
CA LEU A 234 19.71 -2.60 -2.50
C LEU A 234 20.77 -1.89 -1.65
N ASP A 235 21.35 -2.62 -0.71
CA ASP A 235 22.53 -2.16 -0.01
C ASP A 235 23.79 -2.23 -0.87
N ARG A 236 24.94 -1.86 -0.30
CA ARG A 236 26.22 -1.85 -1.02
C ARG A 236 26.65 -3.26 -1.47
N ASP A 237 26.30 -4.28 -0.68
CA ASP A 237 26.68 -5.67 -0.87
C ASP A 237 25.70 -6.39 -1.83
N GLY A 238 24.59 -5.74 -2.19
CA GLY A 238 23.61 -6.23 -3.15
C GLY A 238 22.44 -6.99 -2.51
N LEU A 239 22.29 -6.92 -1.19
CA LEU A 239 21.15 -7.47 -0.47
C LEU A 239 20.01 -6.45 -0.41
N LEU A 240 18.77 -6.92 -0.45
CA LEU A 240 17.57 -6.08 -0.30
C LEU A 240 17.37 -5.65 1.15
N ARG A 241 16.96 -4.39 1.32
CA ARG A 241 16.44 -3.84 2.57
C ARG A 241 14.92 -3.93 2.60
N TYR A 242 14.34 -3.97 3.80
CA TYR A 242 12.89 -3.92 3.97
C TYR A 242 12.29 -2.56 3.59
N PHE A 243 13.04 -1.47 3.77
CA PHE A 243 12.64 -0.10 3.41
C PHE A 243 13.77 0.60 2.65
N PRO A 244 13.47 1.62 1.82
CA PRO A 244 14.47 2.33 1.03
C PRO A 244 15.20 3.35 1.90
N SER A 245 15.93 2.87 2.91
CA SER A 245 16.68 3.67 3.87
C SER A 245 18.12 3.21 3.94
N GLU A 246 19.06 4.11 3.71
CA GLU A 246 20.50 3.80 3.73
C GLU A 246 20.99 3.33 5.11
N SER A 247 20.28 3.73 6.19
CA SER A 247 20.58 3.29 7.56
C SER A 247 20.27 1.81 7.82
N LEU A 248 19.47 1.17 6.95
CA LEU A 248 19.17 -0.25 7.07
C LEU A 248 20.22 -1.09 6.36
N ARG A 249 20.53 -2.25 6.93
CA ARG A 249 21.33 -3.29 6.27
C ARG A 249 20.43 -4.15 5.39
N GLY A 250 20.96 -4.66 4.29
CA GLY A 250 20.25 -5.66 3.49
C GLY A 250 20.17 -6.99 4.24
N SER A 251 19.14 -7.78 3.93
CA SER A 251 18.84 -9.07 4.56
C SER A 251 18.95 -10.21 3.56
N GLU A 252 19.62 -11.28 3.98
CA GLU A 252 19.74 -12.53 3.26
C GLU A 252 18.39 -13.22 3.11
N ALA A 253 17.61 -13.25 4.20
CA ALA A 253 16.28 -13.85 4.20
C ALA A 253 15.35 -13.13 3.22
N LEU A 254 15.32 -11.79 3.26
CA LEU A 254 14.52 -10.99 2.33
C LEU A 254 14.95 -11.22 0.87
N THR A 255 16.24 -11.14 0.60
CA THR A 255 16.78 -11.30 -0.76
C THR A 255 16.46 -12.69 -1.33
N SER A 256 16.62 -13.73 -0.51
CA SER A 256 16.28 -15.11 -0.86
C SER A 256 14.78 -15.28 -1.12
N TYR A 257 13.94 -14.68 -0.28
CA TYR A 257 12.49 -14.69 -0.42
C TYR A 257 12.05 -14.03 -1.73
N ILE A 258 12.52 -12.80 -2.01
CA ILE A 258 12.14 -12.06 -3.22
C ILE A 258 12.58 -12.78 -4.49
N LEU A 259 13.83 -13.24 -4.56
CA LEU A 259 14.31 -13.99 -5.72
C LEU A 259 13.56 -15.32 -5.91
N SER A 260 13.11 -15.96 -4.82
CA SER A 260 12.35 -17.21 -4.92
C SER A 260 10.91 -16.98 -5.37
N ILE A 261 10.17 -16.09 -4.69
CA ILE A 261 8.74 -15.92 -4.93
C ILE A 261 8.46 -15.30 -6.30
N THR A 262 9.30 -14.35 -6.74
CA THR A 262 9.15 -13.71 -8.07
C THR A 262 9.42 -14.69 -9.20
N ALA A 263 10.39 -15.61 -9.04
CA ALA A 263 10.65 -16.66 -10.02
C ALA A 263 9.46 -17.64 -10.13
N GLU A 264 8.87 -18.05 -9.01
CA GLU A 264 7.68 -18.92 -9.02
C GLU A 264 6.43 -18.21 -9.56
N ALA A 265 6.30 -16.90 -9.29
CA ALA A 265 5.18 -16.08 -9.76
C ALA A 265 5.34 -15.60 -11.23
N GLY A 266 6.49 -15.84 -11.87
CA GLY A 266 6.78 -15.34 -13.21
C GLY A 266 6.90 -13.81 -13.30
N LEU A 267 7.33 -13.16 -12.21
CA LEU A 267 7.46 -11.71 -12.09
C LEU A 267 8.91 -11.29 -12.42
N PRO A 268 9.17 -10.56 -13.52
CA PRO A 268 10.52 -10.21 -13.93
C PRO A 268 11.13 -9.16 -13.01
N ILE A 269 12.43 -9.31 -12.71
CA ILE A 269 13.24 -8.36 -11.95
C ILE A 269 14.19 -7.63 -12.91
N PRO A 270 14.43 -6.31 -12.77
CA PRO A 270 15.44 -5.61 -13.56
C PRO A 270 16.83 -6.26 -13.48
N ASP A 271 17.46 -6.51 -14.62
CA ASP A 271 18.68 -7.33 -14.73
C ASP A 271 19.84 -6.85 -13.86
N ALA A 272 20.02 -5.53 -13.74
CA ALA A 272 21.06 -4.95 -12.88
C ALA A 272 20.83 -5.31 -11.40
N SER A 273 19.61 -5.14 -10.91
CA SER A 273 19.24 -5.48 -9.52
C SER A 273 19.31 -6.98 -9.29
N ARG A 274 18.80 -7.77 -10.24
CA ARG A 274 18.85 -9.24 -10.22
C ARG A 274 20.27 -9.76 -10.10
N SER A 275 21.18 -9.27 -10.94
CA SER A 275 22.59 -9.69 -10.94
C SER A 275 23.26 -9.40 -9.60
N ARG A 276 23.01 -8.22 -9.01
CA ARG A 276 23.56 -7.85 -7.70
C ARG A 276 23.08 -8.77 -6.58
N MET A 277 21.78 -9.08 -6.54
CA MET A 277 21.22 -10.00 -5.54
C MET A 277 21.76 -11.42 -5.70
N ILE A 278 21.95 -11.90 -6.94
CA ILE A 278 22.53 -13.21 -7.20
C ILE A 278 23.97 -13.28 -6.67
N GLU A 279 24.81 -12.29 -6.95
CA GLU A 279 26.19 -12.26 -6.46
C GLU A 279 26.25 -12.13 -4.94
N ALA A 280 25.35 -11.35 -4.34
CA ALA A 280 25.22 -11.26 -2.89
C ALA A 280 24.89 -12.62 -2.27
N LEU A 281 23.88 -13.35 -2.79
CA LEU A 281 23.51 -14.66 -2.28
C LEU A 281 24.58 -15.74 -2.49
N LYS A 282 25.38 -15.66 -3.56
CA LYS A 282 26.58 -16.52 -3.70
C LYS A 282 27.59 -16.24 -2.58
N ALA A 283 27.83 -14.96 -2.26
CA ALA A 283 28.71 -14.58 -1.16
C ALA A 283 28.20 -15.05 0.20
N VAL A 284 26.88 -15.05 0.41
CA VAL A 284 26.24 -15.62 1.61
C VAL A 284 26.49 -17.12 1.71
N LEU A 285 26.33 -17.85 0.60
CA LEU A 285 26.49 -19.30 0.58
C LEU A 285 27.95 -19.72 0.86
N ASP A 286 28.89 -19.01 0.25
CA ASP A 286 30.34 -19.17 0.47
C ASP A 286 30.79 -18.70 1.86
N GLY A 287 29.92 -18.02 2.62
CA GLY A 287 30.22 -17.48 3.96
C GLY A 287 31.03 -16.17 3.97
N ARG A 288 31.17 -15.50 2.82
CA ARG A 288 31.86 -14.20 2.68
C ARG A 288 30.99 -13.01 3.07
N LEU A 289 29.66 -13.16 3.04
CA LEU A 289 28.70 -12.13 3.38
C LEU A 289 27.76 -12.62 4.48
N ARG A 290 27.57 -11.81 5.52
CA ARG A 290 26.59 -12.05 6.59
C ARG A 290 26.19 -10.75 7.28
N HIS A 291 24.90 -10.41 7.22
CA HIS A 291 24.26 -9.28 7.86
C HIS A 291 23.23 -9.72 8.90
N ASP A 292 22.41 -10.73 8.58
CA ASP A 292 21.44 -11.30 9.53
C ASP A 292 22.16 -12.02 10.69
N ASP A 293 21.88 -11.56 11.91
CA ASP A 293 22.45 -12.06 13.18
C ASP A 293 21.52 -13.00 13.95
N TYR A 294 20.33 -13.26 13.40
CA TYR A 294 19.32 -14.17 13.94
C TYR A 294 19.17 -15.43 13.08
N GLY A 295 18.62 -16.48 13.68
CA GLY A 295 18.31 -17.73 13.00
C GLY A 295 19.53 -18.65 12.78
N ASP A 296 19.25 -19.85 12.26
CA ASP A 296 20.29 -20.81 11.89
C ASP A 296 20.86 -20.46 10.51
N VAL A 297 22.16 -20.16 10.46
CA VAL A 297 22.89 -19.82 9.23
C VAL A 297 22.75 -20.92 8.17
N ARG A 298 22.64 -22.19 8.58
CA ARG A 298 22.47 -23.30 7.64
C ARG A 298 21.12 -23.22 6.92
N LEU A 299 20.06 -22.77 7.61
CA LEU A 299 18.75 -22.56 6.99
C LEU A 299 18.77 -21.38 6.02
N GLN A 300 19.49 -20.30 6.36
CA GLN A 300 19.71 -19.17 5.44
C GLN A 300 20.46 -19.61 4.18
N LYS A 301 21.47 -20.47 4.32
CA LYS A 301 22.19 -21.05 3.18
C LYS A 301 21.29 -21.90 2.30
N VAL A 302 20.39 -22.70 2.87
CA VAL A 302 19.40 -23.46 2.07
C VAL A 302 18.45 -22.52 1.34
N ALA A 303 17.95 -21.46 1.99
CA ALA A 303 17.09 -20.46 1.34
C ALA A 303 17.81 -19.74 0.19
N ALA A 304 19.07 -19.33 0.40
CA ALA A 304 19.90 -18.69 -0.63
C ALA A 304 20.15 -19.65 -1.81
N PHE A 305 20.48 -20.91 -1.53
CA PHE A 305 20.64 -21.93 -2.57
C PHE A 305 19.36 -22.17 -3.36
N ALA A 306 18.21 -22.25 -2.69
CA ALA A 306 16.92 -22.44 -3.35
C ALA A 306 16.54 -21.23 -4.24
N ALA A 307 16.81 -20.01 -3.78
CA ALA A 307 16.64 -18.80 -4.57
C ALA A 307 17.55 -18.80 -5.80
N LEU A 308 18.84 -19.13 -5.64
CA LEU A 308 19.79 -19.23 -6.74
C LEU A 308 19.37 -20.30 -7.77
N ALA A 309 18.86 -21.44 -7.32
CA ALA A 309 18.39 -22.51 -8.19
C ALA A 309 17.19 -22.07 -9.03
N ARG A 310 16.21 -21.37 -8.42
CA ARG A 310 15.07 -20.77 -9.14
C ARG A 310 15.48 -19.71 -10.15
N GLN A 311 16.60 -19.03 -9.89
CA GLN A 311 17.18 -18.03 -10.77
C GLN A 311 18.17 -18.63 -11.81
N GLY A 312 18.33 -19.95 -11.87
CA GLY A 312 19.27 -20.60 -12.79
C GLY A 312 20.75 -20.29 -12.50
N ALA A 313 21.06 -19.83 -11.29
CA ALA A 313 22.40 -19.42 -10.85
C ALA A 313 23.06 -20.39 -9.86
N ALA A 314 22.37 -21.48 -9.48
CA ALA A 314 22.92 -22.52 -8.62
C ALA A 314 23.83 -23.49 -9.40
N SER A 315 24.86 -24.01 -8.73
CA SER A 315 25.75 -25.04 -9.26
C SER A 315 25.84 -26.24 -8.31
N ALA A 316 26.32 -27.39 -8.80
CA ALA A 316 26.48 -28.58 -7.97
C ALA A 316 27.45 -28.37 -6.78
N ALA A 317 28.49 -27.53 -6.95
CA ALA A 317 29.47 -27.24 -5.90
C ALA A 317 28.86 -26.55 -4.67
N MET A 318 27.77 -25.80 -4.87
CA MET A 318 27.06 -25.07 -3.82
C MET A 318 26.38 -25.99 -2.79
N LEU A 319 26.05 -27.24 -3.16
CA LEU A 319 25.41 -28.20 -2.25
C LEU A 319 26.28 -28.54 -1.04
N GLY A 320 27.60 -28.61 -1.23
CA GLY A 320 28.55 -28.92 -0.15
C GLY A 320 28.62 -27.82 0.91
N GLN A 321 28.11 -26.62 0.61
CA GLN A 321 28.21 -25.44 1.48
C GLN A 321 27.03 -25.29 2.45
N LEU A 322 25.96 -26.08 2.26
CA LEU A 322 24.72 -25.99 3.05
C LEU A 322 24.93 -26.34 4.52
N GLY A 323 25.77 -27.34 4.80
CA GLY A 323 26.12 -27.75 6.17
C GLY A 323 24.97 -28.33 6.99
N ILE A 324 23.86 -28.72 6.35
CA ILE A 324 22.68 -29.33 6.99
C ILE A 324 22.18 -30.53 6.17
N THR A 325 21.79 -31.59 6.87
CA THR A 325 21.26 -32.81 6.25
C THR A 325 19.76 -32.70 6.03
N PRO A 326 19.16 -33.42 5.06
CA PRO A 326 17.72 -33.45 4.87
C PRO A 326 16.92 -33.86 6.12
N GLN A 327 17.50 -34.71 6.99
CA GLN A 327 16.87 -35.15 8.24
C GLN A 327 16.65 -33.97 9.21
N ASP A 328 17.59 -33.04 9.28
CA ASP A 328 17.59 -31.91 10.22
C ASP A 328 16.83 -30.68 9.70
N MET A 329 16.46 -30.65 8.42
CA MET A 329 15.74 -29.53 7.82
C MET A 329 14.29 -29.46 8.31
N PRO A 330 13.74 -28.30 8.70
CA PRO A 330 12.30 -28.10 8.84
C PRO A 330 11.53 -28.48 7.57
N THR A 331 10.24 -28.80 7.68
CA THR A 331 9.45 -29.33 6.54
C THR A 331 9.39 -28.37 5.36
N SER A 332 9.24 -27.07 5.62
CA SER A 332 9.29 -26.04 4.57
C SER A 332 10.66 -25.98 3.89
N THR A 333 11.74 -25.94 4.67
CA THR A 333 13.12 -25.93 4.16
C THR A 333 13.44 -27.18 3.34
N LEU A 334 12.97 -28.35 3.77
CA LEU A 334 13.15 -29.60 3.05
C LEU A 334 12.40 -29.58 1.70
N ALA A 335 11.20 -29.01 1.66
CA ALA A 335 10.45 -28.83 0.42
C ALA A 335 11.16 -27.87 -0.55
N ASP A 336 11.69 -26.75 -0.06
CA ASP A 336 12.50 -25.82 -0.86
C ASP A 336 13.78 -26.48 -1.38
N TYR A 337 14.45 -27.29 -0.56
CA TYR A 337 15.62 -28.06 -0.96
C TYR A 337 15.30 -29.05 -2.09
N ILE A 338 14.22 -29.82 -1.96
CA ILE A 338 13.72 -30.75 -3.00
C ILE A 338 13.44 -30.00 -4.31
N ALA A 339 12.75 -28.86 -4.22
CA ALA A 339 12.41 -28.03 -5.37
C ALA A 339 13.65 -27.41 -6.04
N ALA A 340 14.67 -27.06 -5.25
CA ALA A 340 15.93 -26.52 -5.73
C ALA A 340 16.77 -27.58 -6.48
N LEU A 341 16.87 -28.80 -5.94
CA LEU A 341 17.61 -29.91 -6.58
C LEU A 341 17.13 -30.19 -8.00
N GLY A 342 15.82 -30.10 -8.25
CA GLY A 342 15.23 -30.28 -9.57
C GLY A 342 15.56 -29.18 -10.58
N ARG A 343 16.16 -28.07 -10.15
CA ARG A 343 16.47 -26.89 -10.97
C ARG A 343 17.97 -26.65 -11.16
N VAL A 344 18.85 -27.42 -10.52
CA VAL A 344 20.30 -27.26 -10.67
C VAL A 344 20.78 -27.88 -12.00
N PRO A 345 21.36 -27.10 -12.92
CA PRO A 345 21.90 -27.64 -14.17
C PRO A 345 23.06 -28.61 -13.92
N GLY A 346 23.07 -29.75 -14.59
CA GLY A 346 24.21 -30.69 -14.58
C GLY A 346 24.43 -31.44 -13.28
N LEU A 347 23.44 -31.51 -12.38
CA LEU A 347 23.56 -32.24 -11.12
C LEU A 347 23.46 -33.76 -11.33
N ALA A 348 24.60 -34.43 -11.49
CA ALA A 348 24.68 -35.86 -11.83
C ALA A 348 23.93 -36.80 -10.87
N ASN A 349 23.95 -36.52 -9.56
CA ASN A 349 23.26 -37.29 -8.53
C ASN A 349 21.93 -36.64 -8.08
N GLY A 350 21.39 -35.69 -8.84
CA GLY A 350 20.23 -34.89 -8.44
C GLY A 350 18.97 -35.71 -8.17
N ALA A 351 18.69 -36.69 -9.03
CA ALA A 351 17.55 -37.59 -8.85
C ALA A 351 17.65 -38.42 -7.56
N GLN A 352 18.85 -38.90 -7.23
CA GLN A 352 19.11 -39.67 -6.02
C GLN A 352 18.97 -38.80 -4.75
N LEU A 353 19.57 -37.60 -4.75
CA LEU A 353 19.46 -36.65 -3.64
C LEU A 353 18.00 -36.25 -3.39
N ARG A 354 17.25 -36.02 -4.47
CA ARG A 354 15.84 -35.68 -4.41
C ARG A 354 15.01 -36.82 -3.84
N ALA A 355 15.19 -38.05 -4.33
CA ALA A 355 14.49 -39.23 -3.83
C ALA A 355 14.76 -39.47 -2.33
N ALA A 356 16.01 -39.26 -1.88
CA ALA A 356 16.36 -39.36 -0.47
C ALA A 356 15.64 -38.31 0.39
N ALA A 357 15.62 -37.05 -0.05
CA ALA A 357 14.93 -35.96 0.64
C ALA A 357 13.40 -36.15 0.65
N GLU A 358 12.80 -36.62 -0.45
CA GLU A 358 11.38 -36.99 -0.53
C GLU A 358 11.05 -38.15 0.42
N GLY A 359 11.97 -39.10 0.60
CA GLY A 359 11.85 -40.16 1.60
C GLY A 359 11.72 -39.59 3.03
N VAL A 360 12.54 -38.61 3.38
CA VAL A 360 12.43 -37.90 4.68
C VAL A 360 11.13 -37.12 4.79
N LEU A 361 10.65 -36.48 3.73
CA LEU A 361 9.39 -35.75 3.76
C LEU A 361 8.20 -36.68 4.05
N LYS A 362 8.21 -37.88 3.45
CA LYS A 362 7.15 -38.90 3.65
C LYS A 362 7.06 -39.39 5.10
N THR A 363 8.16 -39.44 5.86
CA THR A 363 8.11 -39.84 7.27
C THR A 363 7.40 -38.82 8.17
N ARG A 364 7.15 -37.61 7.67
CA ARG A 364 6.48 -36.52 8.40
C ARG A 364 4.98 -36.43 8.15
N LEU A 365 4.44 -37.26 7.25
CA LEU A 365 3.00 -37.32 7.00
C LEU A 365 2.35 -38.07 8.16
N VAL A 366 1.60 -37.34 8.99
CA VAL A 366 0.73 -37.90 10.03
C VAL A 366 -0.63 -38.14 9.38
N TYR A 367 -1.10 -39.40 9.41
CA TYR A 367 -2.43 -39.80 8.93
C TYR A 367 -3.46 -39.79 10.04
#